data_AF-A0A1W9Q1U5-F1
#
_entry.id   AF-A0A1W9Q1U5-F1
#
_cell.length_a   1.000
_cell.length_b   1.000
_cell.length_c   1.000
_cell.angle_alpha   90.00
_cell.angle_beta   90.00
_cell.angle_gamma   90.00
#
_symmetry.space_group_name_H-M   'P 1'
#
loop_
_entity.id
_entity.type
_entity.pdbx_description
1 polymer ?
#
loop_
_entity_poly.entity_id
_entity_poly.type
_entity_poly.pdbx_seq_one_letter_code
_entity_poly.pdbx_strand_id
1 'polypeptide(L)'
;MKSSLLFISICLIIVAVTLKETRMQRPSEGFKDGCLFCHKEMTDPDPSHPVSAFGCAICHLGNPYSGDLQRAHSSMVRNPGDLRVVDKTCGQSRCHPDLAHRVKKSVMATNKGMLRIIQEQWIERVNAGDTSPCAGNLRVSDLYEKSAPKNIAVDHYRKMCGGCHLWKPRGAGTGEIARRGGGCSDCHVLDEENSKDPDSPVRSHPVITTRIPSDNCVKCHNRSARIGLSYFGMFESAGYGTPYEECGLSKRRLSGNRFFLNLQADVHFKQAGMECIDCHTATGLMGDGKAYDNLRDQLDITCKDCHSPAFSRVETEEALARRLALLNRQVPGVLGKSVGLTRKGTPLYNLHQEDKGIIFYRKMDGVPIEIKTSLEHRDHHRMKGHERLSCQACHAAWIPQCYGCHLTCRKTGRQRDWLTGADSPGRWKEARSYLRFSRPALGIRDNKDIYPLSPCQMFISLFDESDGFQKDRSFRVMNLSAFDPHTTAARSRSCVECHQDPKVLGLGEGILYQKAGKWVFRPTYDPIASGLSLSHPLDGYAGLDGQPFQTGYREKVRPFNRDEIDRILGVGTCLGCHSGYDDPIYRDFQASRRKFQEGAGLPCLD
;
A
#
# COMPACT_ATOMS: atom_id res chain seq x y z
N MET A 1 55.92 40.36 20.05
CA MET A 1 54.66 40.27 20.82
C MET A 1 53.66 39.26 20.27
N LYS A 2 53.30 39.26 18.96
CA LYS A 2 52.32 38.29 18.40
C LYS A 2 52.75 36.81 18.50
N SER A 3 54.04 36.50 18.34
CA SER A 3 54.57 35.13 18.44
C SER A 3 54.54 34.57 19.88
N SER A 4 54.85 35.40 20.89
CA SER A 4 54.81 35.02 22.31
C SER A 4 53.39 34.80 22.82
N LEU A 5 52.43 35.63 22.38
CA LEU A 5 51.01 35.44 22.69
C LEU A 5 50.46 34.14 22.08
N LEU A 6 50.88 33.80 20.85
CA LEU A 6 50.52 32.54 20.21
C LEU A 6 51.10 31.34 20.98
N PHE A 7 52.35 31.43 21.40
CA PHE A 7 53.01 30.37 22.17
C PHE A 7 52.37 30.15 23.55
N ILE A 8 52.03 31.23 24.26
CA ILE A 8 51.31 31.18 25.55
C ILE A 8 49.90 30.59 25.36
N SER A 9 49.21 30.97 24.28
CA SER A 9 47.87 30.45 23.98
C SER A 9 47.92 28.95 23.67
N ILE A 10 48.93 28.50 22.91
CA ILE A 10 49.16 27.07 22.65
C ILE A 10 49.48 26.33 23.94
N CYS A 11 50.36 26.87 24.81
CA CYS A 11 50.68 26.25 26.10
C CYS A 11 49.46 26.14 27.01
N LEU A 12 48.62 27.18 27.07
CA LEU A 12 47.37 27.16 27.86
C LEU A 12 46.38 26.13 27.31
N ILE A 13 46.26 26.00 25.98
CA ILE A 13 45.43 24.97 25.35
C ILE A 13 45.97 23.58 25.69
N ILE A 14 47.29 23.36 25.60
CA ILE A 14 47.92 22.08 25.93
C ILE A 14 47.68 21.73 27.40
N VAL A 15 47.88 22.66 28.34
CA VAL A 15 47.62 22.44 29.76
C VAL A 15 46.14 22.14 30.02
N ALA A 16 45.23 22.89 29.41
CA ALA A 16 43.80 22.67 29.54
C ALA A 16 43.38 21.30 28.98
N VAL A 17 43.91 20.89 27.82
CA VAL A 17 43.67 19.58 27.22
C VAL A 17 44.23 18.47 28.11
N THR A 18 45.45 18.62 28.64
CA THR A 18 46.11 17.61 29.48
C THR A 18 45.39 17.44 30.82
N LEU A 19 44.95 18.54 31.45
CA LEU A 19 44.12 18.50 32.67
C LEU A 19 42.74 17.90 32.42
N LYS A 20 42.12 18.18 31.27
CA LYS A 20 40.86 17.54 30.89
C LYS A 20 41.06 16.03 30.67
N GLU A 21 42.15 15.65 29.99
CA GLU A 21 42.45 14.26 29.64
C GLU A 21 42.75 13.41 30.87
N THR A 22 43.51 13.94 31.83
CA THR A 22 43.86 13.26 33.09
C THR A 22 42.68 13.12 34.05
N ARG A 23 41.67 13.99 33.95
CA ARG A 23 40.43 13.88 34.74
C ARG A 23 39.42 12.90 34.14
N MET A 24 39.58 12.46 32.89
CA MET A 24 38.72 11.45 32.30
C MET A 24 39.07 10.07 32.87
N GLN A 25 38.16 9.50 33.64
CA GLN A 25 38.27 8.11 34.09
C GLN A 25 38.13 7.18 32.86
N ARG A 26 39.22 6.53 32.47
CA ARG A 26 39.22 5.50 31.43
C ARG A 26 39.16 4.12 32.09
N PRO A 27 38.37 3.16 31.57
CA PRO A 27 38.39 1.79 32.03
C PRO A 27 39.79 1.17 31.88
N SER A 28 40.16 0.25 32.77
CA SER A 28 41.46 -0.45 32.76
C SER A 28 41.58 -1.53 31.67
N GLU A 29 40.47 -1.96 31.07
CA GLU A 29 40.44 -2.91 29.96
C GLU A 29 39.97 -2.25 28.66
N GLY A 30 40.56 -2.67 27.54
CA GLY A 30 40.19 -2.21 26.21
C GLY A 30 38.79 -2.72 25.81
N PHE A 31 37.77 -1.92 26.03
CA PHE A 31 36.44 -2.20 25.50
C PHE A 31 36.45 -2.19 23.97
N LYS A 32 35.79 -3.17 23.34
CA LYS A 32 35.48 -3.15 21.90
C LYS A 32 34.50 -2.00 21.55
N ASP A 33 33.67 -1.57 22.52
CA ASP A 33 32.78 -0.42 22.41
C ASP A 33 32.57 0.28 23.76
N GLY A 34 33.01 1.54 23.88
CA GLY A 34 32.90 2.38 25.07
C GLY A 34 31.49 2.88 25.38
N CYS A 35 30.53 2.75 24.46
CA CYS A 35 29.13 3.07 24.72
C CYS A 35 28.57 2.24 25.89
N LEU A 36 29.00 0.97 25.99
CA LEU A 36 28.61 0.05 27.06
C LEU A 36 29.13 0.45 28.43
N PHE A 37 30.07 1.39 28.54
CA PHE A 37 30.49 1.91 29.84
C PHE A 37 29.37 2.69 30.53
N CYS A 38 28.62 3.49 29.78
CA CYS A 38 27.49 4.27 30.29
C CYS A 38 26.15 3.53 30.11
N HIS A 39 26.01 2.70 29.08
CA HIS A 39 24.76 2.03 28.70
C HIS A 39 24.75 0.52 29.04
N LYS A 40 25.26 0.14 30.21
CA LYS A 40 25.42 -1.27 30.65
C LYS A 40 24.10 -2.06 30.71
N GLU A 41 22.99 -1.36 30.96
CA GLU A 41 21.67 -1.99 31.15
C GLU A 41 20.94 -2.25 29.83
N MET A 42 21.48 -1.81 28.68
CA MET A 42 20.82 -1.97 27.39
C MET A 42 20.70 -3.44 26.98
N THR A 43 19.49 -3.83 26.62
CA THR A 43 19.17 -5.16 26.13
C THR A 43 19.53 -5.35 24.65
N ASP A 44 19.59 -6.59 24.20
CA ASP A 44 19.75 -6.90 22.78
C ASP A 44 18.47 -6.53 21.99
N PRO A 45 18.59 -5.95 20.78
CA PRO A 45 17.44 -5.68 19.90
C PRO A 45 16.70 -6.94 19.45
N ASP A 46 17.46 -7.99 19.15
CA ASP A 46 16.96 -9.32 18.79
C ASP A 46 18.10 -10.36 18.88
N PRO A 47 17.77 -11.67 18.90
CA PRO A 47 18.76 -12.73 19.04
C PRO A 47 19.83 -12.81 17.94
N SER A 48 19.61 -12.18 16.77
CA SER A 48 20.54 -12.17 15.64
C SER A 48 21.51 -10.99 15.70
N HIS A 49 21.24 -10.00 16.55
CA HIS A 49 22.06 -8.80 16.71
C HIS A 49 22.43 -8.55 18.18
N PRO A 50 23.09 -9.52 18.86
CA PRO A 50 23.47 -9.33 20.25
C PRO A 50 24.51 -8.21 20.41
N VAL A 51 24.25 -7.26 21.31
CA VAL A 51 25.09 -6.09 21.57
C VAL A 51 26.49 -6.53 22.02
N SER A 52 26.59 -7.65 22.73
CA SER A 52 27.87 -8.26 23.13
C SER A 52 28.78 -8.64 21.96
N ALA A 53 28.22 -8.96 20.80
CA ALA A 53 28.98 -9.31 19.60
C ALA A 53 29.28 -8.10 18.71
N PHE A 54 28.31 -7.19 18.59
CA PHE A 54 28.33 -6.10 17.60
C PHE A 54 28.79 -4.75 18.16
N GLY A 55 28.56 -4.48 19.44
CA GLY A 55 28.61 -3.14 20.01
C GLY A 55 27.43 -2.27 19.55
N CYS A 56 27.39 -1.04 20.05
CA CYS A 56 26.39 -0.03 19.73
C CYS A 56 26.78 0.78 18.49
N ALA A 57 28.06 1.15 18.37
CA ALA A 57 28.54 2.09 17.36
C ALA A 57 28.48 1.55 15.92
N ILE A 58 28.46 0.23 15.73
CA ILE A 58 28.30 -0.36 14.39
C ILE A 58 26.94 -0.04 13.77
N CYS A 59 25.89 0.05 14.60
CA CYS A 59 24.54 0.43 14.17
C CYS A 59 24.34 1.94 14.33
N HIS A 60 24.61 2.46 15.51
CA HIS A 60 24.30 3.84 15.88
C HIS A 60 25.37 4.86 15.49
N LEU A 61 26.48 4.43 14.87
CA LEU A 61 27.64 5.30 14.62
C LEU A 61 28.16 5.92 15.93
N GLY A 62 28.79 7.08 15.88
CA GLY A 62 29.41 7.68 17.06
C GLY A 62 30.88 7.28 17.23
N ASN A 63 31.47 7.77 18.33
CA ASN A 63 32.84 7.46 18.70
C ASN A 63 32.88 6.45 19.86
N PRO A 64 33.11 5.15 19.60
CA PRO A 64 33.12 4.12 20.63
C PRO A 64 34.35 4.21 21.55
N TYR A 65 35.33 5.06 21.26
CA TYR A 65 36.59 5.14 22.01
C TYR A 65 36.62 6.28 23.05
N SER A 66 35.52 7.03 23.18
CA SER A 66 35.43 8.16 24.09
C SER A 66 34.44 7.90 25.23
N GLY A 67 34.88 8.14 26.48
CA GLY A 67 33.99 8.21 27.64
C GLY A 67 33.30 9.56 27.83
N ASP A 68 33.73 10.61 27.10
CA ASP A 68 33.09 11.93 27.12
C ASP A 68 31.79 11.91 26.30
N LEU A 69 30.68 12.34 26.90
CA LEU A 69 29.33 12.30 26.34
C LEU A 69 29.23 12.95 24.96
N GLN A 70 29.81 14.15 24.79
CA GLN A 70 29.69 14.90 23.54
C GLN A 70 30.54 14.26 22.44
N ARG A 71 31.75 13.83 22.78
CA ARG A 71 32.65 13.16 21.84
C ARG A 71 32.11 11.79 21.43
N ALA A 72 31.59 11.00 22.37
CA ALA A 72 31.01 9.68 22.13
C ALA A 72 29.80 9.76 21.18
N HIS A 73 28.89 10.71 21.42
CA HIS A 73 27.69 10.89 20.61
C HIS A 73 27.91 11.73 19.34
N SER A 74 29.12 12.24 19.10
CA SER A 74 29.41 12.98 17.88
C SER A 74 29.18 12.08 16.66
N SER A 75 28.35 12.52 15.71
CA SER A 75 27.90 11.76 14.53
C SER A 75 27.02 10.52 14.79
N MET A 76 26.58 10.29 16.03
CA MET A 76 25.65 9.21 16.34
C MET A 76 24.31 9.41 15.61
N VAL A 77 23.74 8.32 15.11
CA VAL A 77 22.40 8.25 14.53
C VAL A 77 21.47 7.49 15.45
N ARG A 78 20.35 8.12 15.82
CA ARG A 78 19.34 7.50 16.68
C ARG A 78 18.62 6.35 15.99
N ASN A 79 18.37 6.47 14.70
CA ASN A 79 17.68 5.46 13.90
C ASN A 79 18.61 4.89 12.83
N PRO A 80 19.21 3.70 13.05
CA PRO A 80 20.11 3.10 12.07
C PRO A 80 19.37 2.61 10.82
N GLY A 81 18.06 2.37 10.87
CA GLY A 81 17.27 1.89 9.73
C GLY A 81 16.88 2.98 8.71
N ASP A 82 17.17 4.25 8.98
CA ASP A 82 16.77 5.37 8.15
C ASP A 82 17.48 5.34 6.78
N LEU A 83 16.71 5.38 5.68
CA LEU A 83 17.24 5.24 4.31
C LEU A 83 18.29 6.29 3.94
N ARG A 84 18.33 7.43 4.64
CA ARG A 84 19.30 8.51 4.43
C ARG A 84 20.70 8.16 4.96
N VAL A 85 20.80 7.22 5.91
CA VAL A 85 22.07 6.80 6.52
C VAL A 85 22.31 5.29 6.43
N VAL A 86 21.32 4.51 5.97
CA VAL A 86 21.32 3.04 6.02
C VAL A 86 22.57 2.38 5.41
N ASP A 87 23.17 2.99 4.38
CA ASP A 87 24.39 2.45 3.74
C ASP A 87 25.59 2.43 4.69
N LYS A 88 25.57 3.28 5.72
CA LYS A 88 26.59 3.37 6.77
C LYS A 88 26.24 2.52 8.00
N THR A 89 25.08 1.88 8.05
CA THR A 89 24.59 1.13 9.21
C THR A 89 24.18 -0.28 8.80
N CYS A 90 22.89 -0.58 8.59
CA CYS A 90 22.41 -1.90 8.20
C CYS A 90 22.93 -2.33 6.82
N GLY A 91 23.21 -1.39 5.92
CA GLY A 91 23.65 -1.63 4.54
C GLY A 91 25.17 -1.75 4.35
N GLN A 92 25.95 -1.82 5.43
CA GLN A 92 27.39 -2.08 5.35
C GLN A 92 27.69 -3.44 4.70
N SER A 93 28.88 -3.60 4.12
CA SER A 93 29.27 -4.78 3.32
C SER A 93 29.17 -6.13 4.04
N ARG A 94 29.31 -6.15 5.37
CA ARG A 94 29.20 -7.36 6.20
C ARG A 94 27.83 -7.58 6.84
N CYS A 95 26.84 -6.75 6.51
CA CYS A 95 25.52 -6.74 7.11
C CYS A 95 24.46 -7.09 6.05
N HIS A 96 23.65 -6.11 5.63
CA HIS A 96 22.55 -6.27 4.68
C HIS A 96 22.67 -5.32 3.48
N PRO A 97 23.81 -5.29 2.77
CA PRO A 97 24.05 -4.35 1.67
C PRO A 97 23.03 -4.55 0.54
N ASP A 98 22.72 -5.81 0.21
CA ASP A 98 21.75 -6.17 -0.81
C ASP A 98 20.34 -5.72 -0.45
N LEU A 99 19.91 -5.89 0.80
CA LEU A 99 18.58 -5.48 1.24
C LEU A 99 18.43 -3.96 1.24
N ALA A 100 19.45 -3.23 1.72
CA ALA A 100 19.45 -1.76 1.68
C ALA A 100 19.31 -1.24 0.24
N HIS A 101 20.07 -1.82 -0.69
CA HIS A 101 19.99 -1.49 -2.11
C HIS A 101 18.63 -1.84 -2.74
N ARG A 102 18.05 -3.01 -2.41
CA ARG A 102 16.72 -3.43 -2.88
C ARG A 102 15.63 -2.49 -2.38
N VAL A 103 15.62 -2.18 -1.08
CA VAL A 103 14.59 -1.31 -0.46
C VAL A 103 14.59 0.06 -1.12
N LYS A 104 15.76 0.66 -1.35
CA LYS A 104 15.89 1.96 -2.02
C LYS A 104 15.34 2.00 -3.46
N LYS A 105 15.23 0.85 -4.12
CA LYS A 105 14.64 0.72 -5.47
C LYS A 105 13.17 0.33 -5.47
N SER A 106 12.65 -0.12 -4.33
CA SER A 106 11.24 -0.51 -4.20
C SER A 106 10.28 0.64 -4.51
N VAL A 107 9.09 0.30 -4.97
CA VAL A 107 7.98 1.26 -5.18
C VAL A 107 7.64 2.04 -3.92
N MET A 108 7.70 1.41 -2.73
CA MET A 108 7.43 2.08 -1.45
C MET A 108 8.47 3.13 -1.07
N ALA A 109 9.73 2.95 -1.49
CA ALA A 109 10.80 3.91 -1.23
C ALA A 109 10.93 4.96 -2.34
N THR A 110 10.55 4.65 -3.57
CA THR A 110 10.76 5.57 -4.71
C THR A 110 9.54 6.41 -5.02
N ASN A 111 8.33 5.84 -4.87
CA ASN A 111 7.06 6.39 -5.35
C ASN A 111 7.12 6.97 -6.78
N LYS A 112 8.03 6.46 -7.62
CA LYS A 112 8.37 7.04 -8.93
C LYS A 112 7.15 7.17 -9.84
N GLY A 113 6.35 6.11 -9.97
CA GLY A 113 5.14 6.17 -10.79
C GLY A 113 4.06 7.10 -10.23
N MET A 114 3.93 7.19 -8.91
CA MET A 114 3.00 8.15 -8.29
C MET A 114 3.42 9.58 -8.60
N LEU A 115 4.70 9.92 -8.38
CA LEU A 115 5.27 11.24 -8.69
C LEU A 115 5.14 11.57 -10.19
N ARG A 116 5.36 10.60 -11.08
CA ARG A 116 5.15 10.78 -12.51
C ARG A 116 3.69 11.06 -12.85
N ILE A 117 2.77 10.20 -12.39
CA ILE A 117 1.34 10.32 -12.73
C ILE A 117 0.77 11.65 -12.24
N ILE A 118 1.07 12.06 -10.99
CA ILE A 118 0.56 13.34 -10.48
C ILE A 118 1.15 14.52 -11.25
N GLN A 119 2.44 14.47 -11.62
CA GLN A 119 3.06 15.55 -12.40
C GLN A 119 2.44 15.64 -13.79
N GLU A 120 2.38 14.53 -14.54
CA GLU A 120 1.79 14.51 -15.88
C GLU A 120 0.32 14.94 -15.85
N GLN A 121 -0.49 14.39 -14.94
CA GLN A 121 -1.92 14.71 -14.89
C GLN A 121 -2.23 16.12 -14.38
N TRP A 122 -1.34 16.77 -13.64
CA TRP A 122 -1.60 18.08 -13.02
C TRP A 122 -0.89 19.21 -13.76
N ILE A 123 0.38 19.05 -14.12
CA ILE A 123 1.18 20.13 -14.75
C ILE A 123 0.60 20.47 -16.13
N GLU A 124 0.26 19.47 -16.95
CA GLU A 124 -0.39 19.69 -18.25
C GLU A 124 -1.70 20.49 -18.14
N ARG A 125 -2.35 20.44 -16.98
CA ARG A 125 -3.67 21.05 -16.73
C ARG A 125 -3.60 22.43 -16.10
N VAL A 126 -2.46 22.80 -15.53
CA VAL A 126 -2.26 24.09 -14.86
C VAL A 126 -1.78 25.17 -15.84
N ASN A 127 -1.43 24.79 -17.08
CA ASN A 127 -1.05 25.52 -18.31
C ASN A 127 -0.93 27.08 -18.36
N ALA A 128 -0.62 27.77 -17.28
CA ALA A 128 -0.40 29.21 -17.23
C ALA A 128 0.59 29.55 -16.09
N GLY A 129 1.89 29.58 -16.43
CA GLY A 129 2.90 30.32 -15.67
C GLY A 129 3.76 29.58 -14.63
N ASP A 130 3.60 28.27 -14.42
CA ASP A 130 4.52 27.49 -13.56
C ASP A 130 5.62 26.86 -14.42
N THR A 131 6.82 27.44 -14.41
CA THR A 131 7.92 27.14 -15.34
C THR A 131 8.70 25.85 -15.02
N SER A 132 8.34 25.11 -13.97
CA SER A 132 9.03 23.86 -13.64
C SER A 132 8.49 22.69 -14.49
N PRO A 133 9.29 22.14 -15.43
CA PRO A 133 8.86 21.04 -16.28
C PRO A 133 8.60 19.76 -15.47
N CYS A 134 7.83 18.84 -16.05
CA CYS A 134 7.66 17.50 -15.50
C CYS A 134 9.02 16.78 -15.39
N ALA A 135 9.39 16.38 -14.18
CA ALA A 135 10.56 15.52 -13.95
C ALA A 135 10.16 14.05 -14.05
N GLY A 136 10.23 13.47 -15.26
CA GLY A 136 9.69 12.15 -15.57
C GLY A 136 10.29 10.95 -14.81
N ASN A 137 11.47 11.12 -14.20
CA ASN A 137 12.17 10.05 -13.47
C ASN A 137 12.38 10.33 -11.97
N LEU A 138 11.66 11.31 -11.42
CA LEU A 138 11.81 11.75 -10.03
C LEU A 138 11.48 10.64 -9.04
N ARG A 139 12.36 10.45 -8.06
CA ARG A 139 12.16 9.60 -6.88
C ARG A 139 12.06 10.49 -5.65
N VAL A 140 11.55 9.94 -4.55
CA VAL A 140 11.45 10.71 -3.31
C VAL A 140 12.80 11.03 -2.69
N SER A 141 13.84 10.23 -2.91
CA SER A 141 15.22 10.59 -2.52
C SER A 141 15.64 11.93 -3.12
N ASP A 142 15.29 12.16 -4.38
CA ASP A 142 15.71 13.32 -5.17
C ASP A 142 15.00 14.60 -4.66
N LEU A 143 13.88 14.45 -3.95
CA LEU A 143 13.16 15.54 -3.30
C LEU A 143 13.93 16.15 -2.11
N TYR A 144 15.01 15.54 -1.63
CA TYR A 144 15.88 16.14 -0.63
C TYR A 144 16.91 17.11 -1.24
N GLU A 145 17.10 17.08 -2.55
CA GLU A 145 18.09 17.92 -3.23
C GLU A 145 17.59 19.36 -3.38
N LYS A 146 18.51 20.33 -3.35
CA LYS A 146 18.18 21.75 -3.58
C LYS A 146 17.62 22.01 -4.99
N SER A 147 18.02 21.18 -5.95
CA SER A 147 17.59 21.15 -7.35
C SER A 147 16.21 20.52 -7.58
N ALA A 148 15.56 19.98 -6.53
CA ALA A 148 14.27 19.32 -6.67
C ALA A 148 13.23 20.26 -7.32
N PRO A 149 12.40 19.75 -8.27
CA PRO A 149 11.38 20.55 -8.94
C PRO A 149 10.42 21.21 -7.95
N LYS A 150 10.09 22.48 -8.19
CA LYS A 150 9.18 23.27 -7.36
C LYS A 150 7.89 23.55 -8.12
N ASN A 151 7.11 22.51 -8.34
CA ASN A 151 5.79 22.61 -8.97
C ASN A 151 4.69 22.15 -8.00
N ILE A 152 3.43 22.42 -8.36
CA ILE A 152 2.28 22.13 -7.52
C ILE A 152 2.12 20.64 -7.17
N ALA A 153 2.48 19.75 -8.08
CA ALA A 153 2.33 18.31 -7.88
C ALA A 153 3.36 17.80 -6.85
N VAL A 154 4.60 18.26 -6.93
CA VAL A 154 5.65 17.97 -5.93
C VAL A 154 5.30 18.61 -4.59
N ASP A 155 4.83 19.86 -4.56
CA ASP A 155 4.40 20.53 -3.32
C ASP A 155 3.28 19.75 -2.61
N HIS A 156 2.26 19.34 -3.37
CA HIS A 156 1.18 18.49 -2.87
C HIS A 156 1.73 17.18 -2.30
N TYR A 157 2.59 16.48 -3.04
CA TYR A 157 3.18 15.23 -2.59
C TYR A 157 3.93 15.39 -1.25
N ARG A 158 4.79 16.40 -1.14
CA ARG A 158 5.60 16.65 0.07
C ARG A 158 4.75 16.88 1.31
N LYS A 159 3.65 17.62 1.16
CA LYS A 159 2.78 18.07 2.27
C LYS A 159 1.64 17.12 2.60
N MET A 160 1.16 16.34 1.63
CA MET A 160 0.00 15.46 1.81
C MET A 160 0.40 13.97 1.84
N CYS A 161 1.41 13.56 1.06
CA CYS A 161 1.82 12.16 0.92
C CYS A 161 3.10 11.83 1.69
N GLY A 162 4.04 12.78 1.78
CA GLY A 162 5.35 12.60 2.42
C GLY A 162 5.26 12.16 3.89
N GLY A 163 4.14 12.46 4.56
CA GLY A 163 3.86 12.07 5.94
C GLY A 163 3.81 10.55 6.16
N CYS A 164 3.60 9.77 5.10
CA CYS A 164 3.55 8.30 5.14
C CYS A 164 4.78 7.61 4.55
N HIS A 165 5.79 8.37 4.11
CA HIS A 165 6.81 7.83 3.22
C HIS A 165 8.04 7.30 3.97
N LEU A 166 8.67 6.23 3.46
CA LEU A 166 9.79 5.54 4.14
C LEU A 166 11.02 6.44 4.41
N TRP A 167 11.26 7.43 3.54
CA TRP A 167 12.38 8.38 3.67
C TRP A 167 12.13 9.47 4.72
N LYS A 168 10.89 9.65 5.16
CA LYS A 168 10.57 10.59 6.24
C LYS A 168 11.30 10.13 7.52
N PRO A 169 11.87 11.05 8.31
CA PRO A 169 12.37 10.71 9.65
C PRO A 169 11.26 10.16 10.55
N ARG A 170 11.51 9.03 11.22
CA ARG A 170 10.64 8.54 12.30
C ARG A 170 10.66 9.50 13.49
N GLY A 171 9.53 9.64 14.19
CA GLY A 171 9.36 10.56 15.32
C GLY A 171 9.04 12.01 14.92
N ALA A 172 9.15 12.37 13.63
CA ALA A 172 8.76 13.70 13.18
C ALA A 172 7.23 13.87 13.12
N GLY A 173 6.69 14.88 13.80
CA GLY A 173 5.26 15.20 13.86
C GLY A 173 4.61 14.77 15.18
N THR A 174 3.29 14.62 15.19
CA THR A 174 2.52 14.13 16.35
C THR A 174 1.58 12.99 15.94
N GLY A 175 1.12 12.22 16.92
CA GLY A 175 0.18 11.12 16.72
C GLY A 175 0.71 10.06 15.74
N GLU A 176 -0.15 9.59 14.86
CA GLU A 176 0.18 8.52 13.90
C GLU A 176 1.31 8.87 12.94
N ILE A 177 1.43 10.14 12.52
CA ILE A 177 2.47 10.56 11.56
C ILE A 177 3.87 10.42 12.18
N ALA A 178 4.01 10.62 13.49
CA ALA A 178 5.27 10.41 14.20
C ALA A 178 5.72 8.93 14.18
N ARG A 179 4.77 8.00 14.09
CA ARG A 179 5.02 6.55 14.05
C ARG A 179 5.47 6.02 12.68
N ARG A 180 5.41 6.87 11.65
CA ARG A 180 5.74 6.55 10.25
C ARG A 180 7.11 7.05 9.84
N GLY A 181 7.73 6.37 8.88
CA GLY A 181 9.03 6.69 8.31
C GLY A 181 10.19 6.03 9.07
N GLY A 182 11.41 6.29 8.62
CA GLY A 182 12.64 5.72 9.20
C GLY A 182 13.11 4.43 8.51
N GLY A 183 12.76 4.25 7.24
CA GLY A 183 13.27 3.15 6.41
C GLY A 183 12.98 1.76 6.96
N CYS A 184 14.04 0.98 7.19
CA CYS A 184 13.94 -0.39 7.69
C CYS A 184 13.21 -0.47 9.05
N SER A 185 13.46 0.50 9.93
CA SER A 185 12.85 0.55 11.25
C SER A 185 11.33 0.74 11.19
N ASP A 186 10.79 1.33 10.11
CA ASP A 186 9.36 1.59 9.99
C ASP A 186 8.56 0.29 9.95
N CYS A 187 9.16 -0.81 9.51
CA CYS A 187 8.53 -2.13 9.51
C CYS A 187 9.06 -2.99 10.66
N HIS A 188 10.39 -3.02 10.84
CA HIS A 188 11.04 -4.00 11.71
C HIS A 188 11.08 -3.61 13.19
N VAL A 189 10.86 -2.34 13.53
CA VAL A 189 10.80 -1.89 14.94
C VAL A 189 9.34 -1.57 15.27
N LEU A 190 8.74 -2.39 16.13
CA LEU A 190 7.36 -2.23 16.56
C LEU A 190 7.19 -0.91 17.33
N ASP A 191 6.00 -0.31 17.22
CA ASP A 191 5.67 0.84 18.08
C ASP A 191 5.44 0.29 19.50
N GLU A 192 6.32 0.62 20.45
CA GLU A 192 6.06 0.38 21.87
C GLU A 192 5.12 1.48 22.41
N GLU A 193 4.24 1.13 23.35
CA GLU A 193 3.58 2.12 24.19
C GLU A 193 4.64 2.80 25.07
N ASN A 194 5.32 3.82 24.52
CA ASN A 194 6.35 4.52 25.25
C ASN A 194 5.78 5.04 26.58
N SER A 195 6.53 4.76 27.66
CA SER A 195 6.38 5.49 28.92
C SER A 195 6.39 6.99 28.62
N LYS A 196 5.46 7.74 29.23
CA LYS A 196 5.26 9.18 28.99
C LYS A 196 6.40 10.06 29.53
N ASP A 197 7.47 9.46 30.07
CA ASP A 197 8.58 10.17 30.69
C ASP A 197 9.78 10.28 29.72
N PRO A 198 10.05 11.45 29.13
CA PRO A 198 11.20 11.69 28.26
C PRO A 198 12.54 11.70 29.01
N ASP A 199 12.55 11.79 30.35
CA ASP A 199 13.75 11.78 31.19
C ASP A 199 14.05 10.42 31.81
N SER A 200 13.18 9.43 31.60
CA SER A 200 13.45 8.06 32.03
C SER A 200 14.57 7.47 31.17
N PRO A 201 15.67 6.97 31.77
CA PRO A 201 16.72 6.31 31.00
C PRO A 201 16.09 5.12 30.29
N VAL A 202 16.09 5.14 28.96
CA VAL A 202 15.67 4.02 28.13
C VAL A 202 16.65 2.87 28.41
N ARG A 203 16.24 1.95 29.28
CA ARG A 203 17.05 0.79 29.68
C ARG A 203 16.83 -0.42 28.76
N SER A 204 15.81 -0.37 27.91
CA SER A 204 15.50 -1.44 26.95
C SER A 204 15.70 -0.95 25.53
N HIS A 205 16.43 -1.72 24.74
CA HIS A 205 16.53 -1.47 23.31
C HIS A 205 15.18 -1.82 22.63
N PRO A 206 14.71 -1.03 21.64
CA PRO A 206 13.52 -1.38 20.87
C PRO A 206 13.69 -2.74 20.17
N VAL A 207 12.64 -3.56 20.22
CA VAL A 207 12.67 -4.90 19.59
C VAL A 207 12.67 -4.81 18.07
N ILE A 208 13.61 -5.52 17.43
CA ILE A 208 13.67 -5.71 15.98
C ILE A 208 13.07 -7.08 15.64
N THR A 209 12.13 -7.14 14.69
CA THR A 209 11.42 -8.39 14.37
C THR A 209 11.14 -8.57 12.88
N THR A 210 11.14 -9.83 12.45
CA THR A 210 10.63 -10.29 11.14
C THR A 210 9.16 -10.72 11.22
N ARG A 211 8.62 -10.88 12.44
CA ARG A 211 7.21 -11.18 12.74
C ARG A 211 6.46 -9.87 12.95
N ILE A 212 6.10 -9.24 11.84
CA ILE A 212 5.51 -7.90 11.80
C ILE A 212 3.98 -8.05 11.78
N PRO A 213 3.25 -7.55 12.81
CA PRO A 213 1.79 -7.56 12.82
C PRO A 213 1.24 -6.59 11.78
N SER A 214 0.04 -6.83 11.27
CA SER A 214 -0.55 -5.95 10.25
C SER A 214 -0.80 -4.52 10.72
N ASP A 215 -0.89 -4.29 12.04
CA ASP A 215 -0.98 -2.94 12.63
C ASP A 215 0.18 -2.03 12.19
N ASN A 216 1.37 -2.60 12.00
CA ASN A 216 2.52 -1.88 11.45
C ASN A 216 2.35 -1.52 9.97
N CYS A 217 1.56 -2.28 9.20
CA CYS A 217 1.28 -2.00 7.80
C CYS A 217 0.16 -0.96 7.67
N VAL A 218 -0.93 -1.12 8.44
CA VAL A 218 -2.11 -0.24 8.36
C VAL A 218 -1.82 1.15 8.84
N LYS A 219 -0.75 1.41 9.62
CA LYS A 219 -0.34 2.79 9.92
C LYS A 219 -0.16 3.63 8.65
N CYS A 220 0.27 3.06 7.53
CA CYS A 220 0.35 3.76 6.24
C CYS A 220 -0.79 3.36 5.30
N HIS A 221 -1.15 2.07 5.28
CA HIS A 221 -2.13 1.50 4.36
C HIS A 221 -3.61 1.71 4.76
N ASN A 222 -3.89 2.66 5.67
CA ASN A 222 -5.26 3.05 6.05
C ASN A 222 -5.89 4.20 5.24
N ARG A 223 -5.13 4.83 4.32
CA ARG A 223 -5.61 5.94 3.48
C ARG A 223 -5.56 5.65 1.97
N SER A 224 -4.46 5.10 1.46
CA SER A 224 -4.26 4.83 0.03
C SER A 224 -5.15 3.67 -0.45
N ALA A 225 -6.24 3.98 -1.16
CA ALA A 225 -7.31 3.05 -1.54
C ALA A 225 -7.99 2.29 -0.37
N ARG A 226 -7.60 2.59 0.88
CA ARG A 226 -7.98 1.90 2.13
C ARG A 226 -7.81 0.37 2.12
N ILE A 227 -6.90 -0.16 1.30
CA ILE A 227 -6.70 -1.62 1.17
C ILE A 227 -6.42 -2.31 2.52
N GLY A 228 -5.66 -1.66 3.40
CA GLY A 228 -5.38 -2.19 4.74
C GLY A 228 -6.64 -2.27 5.60
N LEU A 229 -7.52 -1.26 5.53
CA LEU A 229 -8.77 -1.27 6.29
C LEU A 229 -9.75 -2.31 5.73
N SER A 230 -9.89 -2.37 4.40
CA SER A 230 -10.80 -3.30 3.75
C SER A 230 -10.50 -4.77 4.06
N TYR A 231 -9.21 -5.14 4.16
CA TYR A 231 -8.78 -6.49 4.55
C TYR A 231 -9.36 -6.90 5.91
N PHE A 232 -9.37 -5.98 6.88
CA PHE A 232 -9.96 -6.18 8.20
C PHE A 232 -11.47 -5.93 8.25
N GLY A 233 -12.12 -5.72 7.11
CA GLY A 233 -13.55 -5.43 7.05
C GLY A 233 -13.90 -4.03 7.56
N MET A 234 -12.98 -3.08 7.50
CA MET A 234 -13.20 -1.72 7.97
C MET A 234 -13.38 -0.78 6.77
N PHE A 235 -14.47 -0.02 6.78
CA PHE A 235 -14.69 1.06 5.81
C PHE A 235 -14.66 2.41 6.50
N GLU A 236 -13.75 3.29 6.07
CA GLU A 236 -13.63 4.65 6.60
C GLU A 236 -14.92 5.43 6.36
N SER A 237 -15.63 5.84 7.42
CA SER A 237 -16.77 6.75 7.34
C SER A 237 -16.28 8.19 7.47
N ALA A 238 -16.58 9.05 6.49
CA ALA A 238 -16.05 10.41 6.38
C ALA A 238 -16.67 11.39 7.39
N GLY A 239 -16.39 11.18 8.68
CA GLY A 239 -16.65 12.16 9.74
C GLY A 239 -18.05 12.11 10.37
N TYR A 240 -18.96 11.28 9.87
CA TYR A 240 -20.35 11.25 10.36
C TYR A 240 -20.53 10.56 11.72
N GLY A 241 -19.52 9.81 12.19
CA GLY A 241 -19.61 9.09 13.47
C GLY A 241 -20.79 8.13 13.56
N THR A 242 -21.27 7.63 12.41
CA THR A 242 -22.41 6.73 12.33
C THR A 242 -22.01 5.25 12.33
N PRO A 243 -22.92 4.34 12.72
CA PRO A 243 -24.13 4.63 13.50
C PRO A 243 -23.75 5.28 14.85
N TYR A 244 -24.56 6.26 15.27
CA TYR A 244 -24.39 6.92 16.56
C TYR A 244 -24.57 5.90 17.69
N GLU A 245 -23.80 6.05 18.76
CA GLU A 245 -23.83 5.16 19.91
C GLU A 245 -24.31 5.98 21.12
N GLU A 246 -25.38 5.53 21.77
CA GLU A 246 -26.07 6.26 22.83
C GLU A 246 -26.50 7.67 22.34
N CYS A 247 -25.94 8.74 22.92
CA CYS A 247 -26.17 10.13 22.52
C CYS A 247 -24.94 10.76 21.82
N GLY A 248 -24.01 9.95 21.33
CA GLY A 248 -22.71 10.41 20.82
C GLY A 248 -22.31 9.80 19.47
N LEU A 249 -21.24 10.37 18.91
CA LEU A 249 -20.56 9.79 17.76
C LEU A 249 -20.01 8.41 18.13
N SER A 250 -20.03 7.49 17.17
CA SER A 250 -19.47 6.14 17.26
C SER A 250 -18.11 6.11 17.95
N LYS A 251 -17.90 5.17 18.88
CA LYS A 251 -16.59 4.97 19.53
C LYS A 251 -15.55 4.38 18.55
N ARG A 252 -15.99 3.85 17.40
CA ARG A 252 -15.12 3.29 16.34
C ARG A 252 -14.40 4.40 15.59
N ARG A 253 -13.17 4.67 16.03
CA ARG A 253 -12.33 5.74 15.50
C ARG A 253 -11.03 5.23 14.92
N LEU A 254 -10.64 5.86 13.83
CA LEU A 254 -9.29 5.86 13.29
C LEU A 254 -8.58 7.16 13.73
N SER A 255 -7.28 7.22 13.47
CA SER A 255 -6.48 8.43 13.61
C SER A 255 -7.09 9.65 12.89
N GLY A 256 -6.87 10.84 13.46
CA GLY A 256 -7.29 12.10 12.85
C GLY A 256 -8.80 12.34 12.88
N ASN A 257 -9.49 11.89 13.94
CA ASN A 257 -10.94 12.03 14.15
C ASN A 257 -11.78 11.43 13.02
N ARG A 258 -11.29 10.36 12.40
CA ARG A 258 -12.02 9.63 11.36
C ARG A 258 -12.77 8.47 11.99
N PHE A 259 -13.90 8.09 11.42
CA PHE A 259 -14.68 6.96 11.90
C PHE A 259 -14.61 5.80 10.92
N PHE A 260 -15.06 4.63 11.34
CA PHE A 260 -15.20 3.49 10.44
C PHE A 260 -16.43 2.65 10.74
N LEU A 261 -16.91 1.99 9.70
CA LEU A 261 -17.94 0.95 9.74
C LEU A 261 -17.29 -0.41 9.64
N ASN A 262 -17.88 -1.41 10.30
CA ASN A 262 -17.51 -2.80 10.12
C ASN A 262 -18.36 -3.39 8.99
N LEU A 263 -17.69 -4.04 8.05
CA LEU A 263 -18.21 -4.75 6.89
C LEU A 263 -17.64 -6.18 6.91
N GLN A 264 -17.94 -6.94 5.86
CA GLN A 264 -17.31 -8.23 5.65
C GLN A 264 -15.79 -8.07 5.45
N ALA A 265 -15.01 -8.68 6.35
CA ALA A 265 -13.56 -8.77 6.21
C ALA A 265 -13.15 -9.82 5.17
N ASP A 266 -11.90 -9.76 4.72
CA ASP A 266 -11.34 -10.74 3.81
C ASP A 266 -11.32 -12.13 4.46
N VAL A 267 -11.64 -13.16 3.68
CA VAL A 267 -11.71 -14.56 4.15
C VAL A 267 -10.37 -15.04 4.72
N HIS A 268 -9.24 -14.59 4.17
CA HIS A 268 -7.91 -14.97 4.64
C HIS A 268 -7.64 -14.42 6.05
N PHE A 269 -8.13 -13.22 6.36
CA PHE A 269 -8.10 -12.70 7.72
C PHE A 269 -9.14 -13.40 8.60
N LYS A 270 -10.42 -13.33 8.20
CA LYS A 270 -11.54 -13.67 9.08
C LYS A 270 -11.63 -15.16 9.42
N GLN A 271 -11.29 -16.04 8.47
CA GLN A 271 -11.39 -17.48 8.65
C GLN A 271 -10.03 -18.12 8.94
N ALA A 272 -8.97 -17.64 8.29
CA ALA A 272 -7.64 -18.23 8.41
C ALA A 272 -6.70 -17.49 9.38
N GLY A 273 -7.09 -16.31 9.88
CA GLY A 273 -6.27 -15.54 10.83
C GLY A 273 -4.96 -15.02 10.23
N MET A 274 -4.90 -14.86 8.91
CA MET A 274 -3.69 -14.44 8.21
C MET A 274 -3.43 -12.94 8.36
N GLU A 275 -2.17 -12.60 8.58
CA GLU A 275 -1.64 -11.24 8.63
C GLU A 275 -1.04 -10.82 7.28
N CYS A 276 -0.76 -9.53 7.09
CA CYS A 276 -0.20 -9.03 5.82
C CYS A 276 1.08 -9.77 5.40
N ILE A 277 1.96 -10.11 6.36
CA ILE A 277 3.21 -10.81 6.08
C ILE A 277 3.03 -12.23 5.58
N ASP A 278 1.88 -12.86 5.84
CA ASP A 278 1.60 -14.23 5.40
C ASP A 278 1.59 -14.32 3.88
N CYS A 279 0.97 -13.34 3.21
CA CYS A 279 1.00 -13.20 1.75
C CYS A 279 2.21 -12.38 1.28
N HIS A 280 2.44 -11.19 1.83
CA HIS A 280 3.43 -10.26 1.31
C HIS A 280 4.87 -10.72 1.60
N THR A 281 5.55 -11.21 0.58
CA THR A 281 6.94 -11.69 0.68
C THR A 281 7.94 -10.55 0.89
N ALA A 282 9.11 -10.87 1.44
CA ALA A 282 10.21 -9.92 1.54
C ALA A 282 10.62 -9.39 0.15
N THR A 283 10.60 -10.23 -0.88
CA THR A 283 10.89 -9.80 -2.26
C THR A 283 9.85 -8.83 -2.80
N GLY A 284 8.57 -9.08 -2.55
CA GLY A 284 7.48 -8.18 -2.96
C GLY A 284 7.51 -6.83 -2.24
N LEU A 285 7.84 -6.81 -0.95
CA LEU A 285 7.85 -5.59 -0.14
C LEU A 285 9.15 -4.81 -0.26
N MET A 286 10.29 -5.45 0.03
CA MET A 286 11.61 -4.83 0.03
C MET A 286 12.15 -4.63 -1.40
N GLY A 287 11.48 -5.15 -2.42
CA GLY A 287 11.89 -5.10 -3.82
C GLY A 287 12.83 -6.24 -4.20
N ASP A 288 13.00 -6.48 -5.49
CA ASP A 288 13.88 -7.51 -6.06
C ASP A 288 15.19 -6.93 -6.64
N GLY A 289 15.46 -5.65 -6.37
CA GLY A 289 16.64 -4.92 -6.87
C GLY A 289 16.42 -4.21 -8.21
N LYS A 290 15.24 -4.38 -8.82
CA LYS A 290 14.79 -3.60 -9.98
C LYS A 290 13.92 -2.43 -9.51
N ALA A 291 13.97 -1.33 -10.28
CA ALA A 291 13.10 -0.18 -10.05
C ALA A 291 11.87 -0.31 -10.95
N TYR A 292 10.70 -0.09 -10.36
CA TYR A 292 9.42 -0.19 -11.06
C TYR A 292 8.66 1.13 -10.99
N ASP A 293 7.90 1.42 -12.04
CA ASP A 293 6.98 2.55 -12.01
C ASP A 293 5.62 2.14 -11.43
N ASN A 294 5.19 0.89 -11.59
CA ASN A 294 3.85 0.45 -11.17
C ASN A 294 3.94 -0.65 -10.10
N LEU A 295 3.03 -0.57 -9.11
CA LEU A 295 2.90 -1.57 -8.03
C LEU A 295 2.76 -3.00 -8.59
N ARG A 296 1.98 -3.17 -9.66
CA ARG A 296 1.73 -4.47 -10.29
C ARG A 296 2.98 -5.16 -10.86
N ASP A 297 3.97 -4.36 -11.27
CA ASP A 297 5.19 -4.87 -11.88
C ASP A 297 6.15 -5.37 -10.78
N GLN A 298 6.11 -4.73 -9.60
CA GLN A 298 6.82 -5.22 -8.41
C GLN A 298 6.12 -6.41 -7.76
N LEU A 299 4.78 -6.50 -7.82
CA LEU A 299 3.98 -7.55 -7.18
C LEU A 299 4.56 -8.96 -7.42
N ASP A 300 4.93 -9.59 -6.32
CA ASP A 300 5.59 -10.90 -6.30
C ASP A 300 4.57 -12.04 -6.20
N ILE A 301 3.63 -11.94 -5.26
CA ILE A 301 2.62 -12.96 -4.97
C ILE A 301 1.26 -12.68 -5.61
N THR A 302 0.54 -13.74 -5.96
CA THR A 302 -0.81 -13.76 -6.52
C THR A 302 -1.63 -14.92 -5.93
N CYS A 303 -2.94 -14.94 -6.13
CA CYS A 303 -3.82 -15.99 -5.63
C CYS A 303 -3.38 -17.40 -6.08
N LYS A 304 -2.94 -17.53 -7.35
CA LYS A 304 -2.51 -18.79 -7.94
C LYS A 304 -1.26 -19.38 -7.29
N ASP A 305 -0.42 -18.53 -6.69
CA ASP A 305 0.81 -19.01 -6.04
C ASP A 305 0.55 -19.84 -4.78
N CYS A 306 -0.66 -19.77 -4.22
CA CYS A 306 -1.11 -20.60 -3.09
C CYS A 306 -2.22 -21.58 -3.47
N HIS A 307 -3.13 -21.18 -4.37
CA HIS A 307 -4.28 -22.01 -4.76
C HIS A 307 -4.01 -22.93 -5.96
N SER A 308 -2.95 -22.66 -6.72
CA SER A 308 -2.46 -23.43 -7.89
C SER A 308 -0.93 -23.56 -7.87
N PRO A 309 -0.32 -23.89 -6.72
CA PRO A 309 1.10 -23.64 -6.49
C PRO A 309 2.01 -24.51 -7.33
N ALA A 310 3.13 -23.93 -7.79
CA ALA A 310 4.30 -24.69 -8.18
C ALA A 310 5.18 -24.92 -6.94
N PHE A 311 5.81 -26.09 -6.84
CA PHE A 311 6.67 -26.46 -5.72
C PHE A 311 8.11 -26.70 -6.16
N SER A 312 9.04 -26.45 -5.24
CA SER A 312 10.44 -26.82 -5.40
C SER A 312 11.02 -27.34 -4.08
N ARG A 313 11.90 -28.33 -4.17
CA ARG A 313 12.54 -28.98 -3.03
C ARG A 313 13.68 -28.11 -2.50
N VAL A 314 13.76 -27.98 -1.18
CA VAL A 314 14.83 -27.23 -0.51
C VAL A 314 15.95 -28.19 -0.14
N GLU A 315 17.04 -28.18 -0.90
CA GLU A 315 18.11 -29.19 -0.77
C GLU A 315 19.34 -28.71 0.00
N THR A 316 19.59 -27.39 0.05
CA THR A 316 20.83 -26.83 0.62
C THR A 316 20.58 -25.92 1.82
N GLU A 317 21.60 -25.77 2.67
CA GLU A 317 21.55 -24.85 3.82
C GLU A 317 21.55 -23.37 3.37
N GLU A 318 22.14 -23.07 2.21
CA GLU A 318 22.19 -21.72 1.64
C GLU A 318 20.87 -21.31 0.98
N ALA A 319 19.93 -22.24 0.78
CA ALA A 319 18.66 -21.95 0.14
C ALA A 319 17.89 -20.83 0.85
N LEU A 320 17.33 -19.89 0.08
CA LEU A 320 16.62 -18.74 0.64
C LEU A 320 15.46 -19.15 1.54
N ALA A 321 14.69 -20.17 1.15
CA ALA A 321 13.57 -20.69 1.94
C ALA A 321 14.02 -21.14 3.34
N ARG A 322 15.16 -21.84 3.41
CA ARG A 322 15.76 -22.33 4.66
C ARG A 322 16.20 -21.18 5.56
N ARG A 323 16.89 -20.18 5.00
CA ARG A 323 17.30 -18.97 5.72
C ARG A 323 16.09 -18.21 6.28
N LEU A 324 15.03 -18.05 5.51
CA LEU A 324 13.80 -17.39 5.96
C LEU A 324 13.10 -18.15 7.09
N ALA A 325 13.01 -19.48 6.99
CA ALA A 325 12.45 -20.32 8.07
C ALA A 325 13.34 -20.28 9.33
N LEU A 326 14.66 -20.18 9.20
CA LEU A 326 15.56 -20.04 10.36
C LEU A 326 15.36 -18.70 11.08
N LEU A 327 15.17 -17.62 10.32
CA LEU A 327 14.90 -16.28 10.85
C LEU A 327 13.49 -16.16 11.45
N ASN A 328 12.54 -16.98 10.99
CA ASN A 328 11.20 -17.07 11.54
C ASN A 328 10.89 -18.47 12.06
N ARG A 329 11.39 -18.76 13.27
CA ARG A 329 11.31 -20.07 13.94
C ARG A 329 9.88 -20.54 14.30
N GLN A 330 8.86 -19.74 14.01
CA GLN A 330 7.46 -20.15 14.13
C GLN A 330 7.04 -21.06 12.98
N VAL A 331 7.65 -20.90 11.81
CA VAL A 331 7.39 -21.77 10.66
C VAL A 331 8.31 -23.00 10.76
N PRO A 332 7.78 -24.23 10.59
CA PRO A 332 8.60 -25.44 10.65
C PRO A 332 9.76 -25.42 9.65
N GLY A 333 10.85 -26.11 10.01
CA GLY A 333 12.02 -26.26 9.14
C GLY A 333 11.66 -26.89 7.80
N VAL A 334 12.32 -26.39 6.74
CA VAL A 334 12.02 -26.73 5.34
C VAL A 334 13.10 -27.55 4.64
N LEU A 335 14.25 -27.82 5.28
CA LEU A 335 15.31 -28.60 4.65
C LEU A 335 14.81 -30.01 4.29
N GLY A 336 15.04 -30.43 3.05
CA GLY A 336 14.55 -31.69 2.51
C GLY A 336 13.05 -31.69 2.15
N LYS A 337 12.32 -30.60 2.37
CA LYS A 337 10.89 -30.46 2.05
C LYS A 337 10.68 -29.67 0.77
N SER A 338 9.49 -29.83 0.17
CA SER A 338 9.04 -29.02 -0.96
C SER A 338 8.24 -27.82 -0.48
N VAL A 339 8.58 -26.63 -0.97
CA VAL A 339 7.89 -25.37 -0.64
C VAL A 339 7.34 -24.71 -1.89
N GLY A 340 6.24 -23.98 -1.74
CA GLY A 340 5.61 -23.26 -2.83
C GLY A 340 6.49 -22.14 -3.38
N LEU A 341 6.25 -21.77 -4.63
CA LEU A 341 6.94 -20.66 -5.31
C LEU A 341 5.94 -19.62 -5.77
N THR A 342 6.32 -18.35 -5.69
CA THR A 342 5.61 -17.31 -6.44
C THR A 342 5.84 -17.47 -7.94
N ARG A 343 5.00 -16.86 -8.76
CA ARG A 343 5.20 -16.75 -10.21
C ARG A 343 6.56 -16.16 -10.63
N LYS A 344 7.24 -15.42 -9.74
CA LYS A 344 8.59 -14.86 -9.97
C LYS A 344 9.71 -15.77 -9.41
N GLY A 345 9.36 -16.93 -8.85
CA GLY A 345 10.30 -17.89 -8.27
C GLY A 345 10.72 -17.58 -6.83
N THR A 346 10.08 -16.64 -6.15
CA THR A 346 10.35 -16.39 -4.73
C THR A 346 9.80 -17.56 -3.91
N PRO A 347 10.60 -18.20 -3.03
CA PRO A 347 10.09 -19.29 -2.21
C PRO A 347 9.11 -18.79 -1.14
N LEU A 348 7.94 -19.41 -1.10
CA LEU A 348 6.96 -19.31 -0.04
C LEU A 348 7.31 -20.35 1.04
N TYR A 349 8.30 -20.01 1.88
CA TYR A 349 8.82 -20.92 2.93
C TYR A 349 7.78 -21.39 3.95
N ASN A 350 6.59 -20.79 3.93
CA ASN A 350 5.47 -21.12 4.79
C ASN A 350 4.32 -21.84 4.04
N LEU A 351 4.49 -22.23 2.78
CA LEU A 351 3.56 -23.08 2.03
C LEU A 351 4.28 -24.40 1.71
N HIS A 352 3.97 -25.47 2.44
CA HIS A 352 4.65 -26.76 2.36
C HIS A 352 3.80 -27.76 1.59
N GLN A 353 4.44 -28.58 0.76
CA GLN A 353 3.83 -29.78 0.20
C GLN A 353 4.15 -30.96 1.13
N GLU A 354 3.12 -31.52 1.74
CA GLU A 354 3.21 -32.66 2.67
C GLU A 354 2.37 -33.84 2.14
N ASP A 355 2.57 -35.04 2.69
CA ASP A 355 1.88 -36.26 2.22
C ASP A 355 0.35 -36.15 2.30
N LYS A 356 -0.16 -35.39 3.28
CA LYS A 356 -1.59 -35.19 3.52
C LYS A 356 -2.21 -34.05 2.71
N GLY A 357 -1.40 -33.30 1.95
CA GLY A 357 -1.85 -32.15 1.18
C GLY A 357 -0.92 -30.95 1.30
N ILE A 358 -1.46 -29.77 1.00
CA ILE A 358 -0.70 -28.52 1.00
C ILE A 358 -0.99 -27.78 2.29
N ILE A 359 0.04 -27.54 3.10
CA ILE A 359 -0.09 -26.90 4.42
C ILE A 359 0.54 -25.52 4.39
N PHE A 360 -0.25 -24.51 4.75
CA PHE A 360 0.21 -23.14 4.93
C PHE A 360 0.40 -22.85 6.42
N TYR A 361 1.58 -22.39 6.82
CA TYR A 361 1.88 -22.01 8.19
C TYR A 361 1.81 -20.49 8.33
N ARG A 362 1.07 -20.01 9.32
CA ARG A 362 1.08 -18.58 9.65
C ARG A 362 2.42 -18.17 10.21
N LYS A 363 2.95 -17.04 9.72
CA LYS A 363 4.29 -16.55 10.05
C LYS A 363 4.36 -15.93 11.45
N MET A 364 3.24 -15.51 12.03
CA MET A 364 3.22 -14.94 13.37
C MET A 364 3.37 -15.99 14.48
N ASP A 365 2.70 -17.14 14.34
CA ASP A 365 2.51 -18.12 15.42
C ASP A 365 2.62 -19.59 14.99
N GLY A 366 2.91 -19.86 13.72
CA GLY A 366 3.15 -21.23 13.24
C GLY A 366 1.90 -22.09 13.10
N VAL A 367 0.70 -21.53 13.26
CA VAL A 367 -0.54 -22.31 13.14
C VAL A 367 -0.70 -22.83 11.70
N PRO A 368 -0.88 -24.16 11.50
CA PRO A 368 -1.06 -24.75 10.19
C PRO A 368 -2.49 -24.57 9.67
N ILE A 369 -2.60 -24.34 8.36
CA ILE A 369 -3.85 -24.20 7.61
C ILE A 369 -3.76 -25.10 6.37
N GLU A 370 -4.68 -26.03 6.22
CA GLU A 370 -4.75 -26.85 5.02
C GLU A 370 -5.34 -26.06 3.85
N ILE A 371 -4.60 -25.99 2.73
CA ILE A 371 -5.05 -25.33 1.50
C ILE A 371 -5.81 -26.32 0.62
N LYS A 372 -7.11 -26.07 0.45
CA LYS A 372 -7.98 -26.88 -0.42
C LYS A 372 -7.82 -26.48 -1.89
N THR A 373 -6.90 -27.12 -2.61
CA THR A 373 -6.65 -26.86 -4.04
C THR A 373 -7.68 -27.51 -4.97
N SER A 374 -8.45 -28.50 -4.50
CA SER A 374 -9.49 -29.17 -5.30
C SER A 374 -10.61 -28.24 -5.79
N LEU A 375 -10.74 -27.04 -5.21
CA LEU A 375 -11.73 -26.03 -5.62
C LEU A 375 -11.44 -25.43 -7.00
N GLU A 376 -10.17 -25.28 -7.40
CA GLU A 376 -9.80 -24.70 -8.70
C GLU A 376 -10.19 -25.60 -9.88
N HIS A 377 -10.27 -26.91 -9.66
CA HIS A 377 -10.62 -27.87 -10.71
C HIS A 377 -12.13 -27.99 -10.96
N ARG A 378 -12.95 -27.26 -10.19
CA ARG A 378 -14.40 -27.22 -10.42
C ARG A 378 -14.74 -26.50 -11.72
N ASP A 379 -15.82 -26.93 -12.36
CA ASP A 379 -16.23 -26.47 -13.69
C ASP A 379 -16.38 -24.94 -13.79
N HIS A 380 -16.86 -24.28 -12.72
CA HIS A 380 -17.03 -22.83 -12.70
C HIS A 380 -15.71 -22.04 -12.80
N HIS A 381 -14.56 -22.61 -12.41
CA HIS A 381 -13.25 -21.96 -12.60
C HIS A 381 -12.67 -22.16 -14.01
N ARG A 382 -13.29 -23.03 -14.82
CA ARG A 382 -12.88 -23.37 -16.19
C ARG A 382 -13.98 -23.07 -17.22
N MET A 383 -14.99 -22.30 -16.82
CA MET A 383 -16.14 -21.99 -17.67
C MET A 383 -15.72 -21.15 -18.87
N LYS A 384 -16.13 -21.59 -20.07
CA LYS A 384 -15.81 -20.90 -21.33
C LYS A 384 -16.45 -19.49 -21.34
N GLY A 385 -15.73 -18.52 -21.88
CA GLY A 385 -16.14 -17.10 -21.88
C GLY A 385 -15.78 -16.32 -20.62
N HIS A 386 -15.26 -16.99 -19.58
CA HIS A 386 -14.85 -16.38 -18.31
C HIS A 386 -13.32 -16.30 -18.15
N GLU A 387 -12.54 -16.66 -19.17
CA GLU A 387 -11.08 -16.80 -19.12
C GLU A 387 -10.35 -15.48 -18.82
N ARG A 388 -10.99 -14.35 -19.13
CA ARG A 388 -10.45 -13.00 -18.88
C ARG A 388 -10.71 -12.52 -17.45
N LEU A 389 -11.58 -13.16 -16.67
CA LEU A 389 -11.90 -12.72 -15.31
C LEU A 389 -10.71 -12.96 -14.37
N SER A 390 -10.38 -11.94 -13.60
CA SER A 390 -9.50 -12.13 -12.45
C SER A 390 -10.24 -12.82 -11.30
N CYS A 391 -9.50 -13.46 -10.39
CA CYS A 391 -10.06 -14.00 -9.16
C CYS A 391 -10.84 -12.92 -8.39
N GLN A 392 -10.32 -11.70 -8.36
CA GLN A 392 -10.95 -10.55 -7.70
C GLN A 392 -12.27 -10.14 -8.36
N ALA A 393 -12.41 -10.28 -9.68
CA ALA A 393 -13.67 -9.98 -10.36
C ALA A 393 -14.79 -10.87 -9.81
N CYS A 394 -14.48 -12.12 -9.50
CA CYS A 394 -15.43 -13.11 -8.97
C CYS A 394 -15.58 -13.04 -7.44
N HIS A 395 -14.48 -12.83 -6.69
CA HIS A 395 -14.44 -13.03 -5.25
C HIS A 395 -14.41 -11.75 -4.40
N ALA A 396 -14.19 -10.56 -4.96
CA ALA A 396 -14.23 -9.33 -4.17
C ALA A 396 -15.68 -8.99 -3.75
N ALA A 397 -15.97 -9.00 -2.45
CA ALA A 397 -17.31 -8.75 -1.92
C ALA A 397 -17.73 -7.28 -2.08
N TRP A 398 -16.80 -6.35 -1.89
CA TRP A 398 -17.06 -4.91 -1.96
C TRP A 398 -15.78 -4.13 -2.25
N ILE A 399 -15.89 -2.89 -2.72
CA ILE A 399 -14.75 -2.00 -2.98
C ILE A 399 -15.03 -0.59 -2.43
N PRO A 400 -14.07 0.05 -1.75
CA PRO A 400 -14.17 1.48 -1.42
C PRO A 400 -14.13 2.33 -2.69
N GLN A 401 -15.07 3.26 -2.84
CA GLN A 401 -15.21 4.14 -3.99
C GLN A 401 -15.21 5.61 -3.55
N CYS A 402 -14.35 6.41 -4.18
CA CYS A 402 -14.22 7.85 -3.91
C CYS A 402 -14.85 8.68 -5.03
N TYR A 403 -15.96 9.35 -4.71
CA TYR A 403 -16.65 10.27 -5.60
C TYR A 403 -16.48 11.70 -5.07
N GLY A 404 -15.65 12.49 -5.76
CA GLY A 404 -15.37 13.89 -5.42
C GLY A 404 -14.47 14.09 -4.20
N CYS A 405 -13.16 13.88 -4.38
CA CYS A 405 -12.13 14.39 -3.48
C CYS A 405 -11.83 15.85 -3.85
N HIS A 406 -11.99 16.78 -2.92
CA HIS A 406 -11.72 18.20 -3.11
C HIS A 406 -10.41 18.57 -2.45
N LEU A 407 -9.46 19.06 -3.24
CA LEU A 407 -8.16 19.53 -2.79
C LEU A 407 -8.11 21.05 -2.96
N THR A 408 -7.96 21.76 -1.86
CA THR A 408 -7.79 23.21 -1.87
C THR A 408 -6.36 23.56 -1.48
N CYS A 409 -5.68 24.37 -2.29
CA CYS A 409 -4.39 24.96 -1.95
C CYS A 409 -4.53 26.47 -1.79
N ARG A 410 -4.31 26.99 -0.58
CA ARG A 410 -4.26 28.43 -0.29
C ARG A 410 -2.82 28.86 -0.03
N LYS A 411 -2.29 29.77 -0.86
CA LYS A 411 -0.90 30.22 -0.77
C LYS A 411 -0.58 31.01 0.50
N THR A 412 -1.56 31.77 1.00
CA THR A 412 -1.54 32.48 2.29
C THR A 412 -1.27 31.57 3.51
N GLY A 413 -1.64 30.29 3.42
CA GLY A 413 -1.44 29.33 4.49
C GLY A 413 -0.06 28.69 4.48
N ARG A 414 0.46 28.33 5.66
CA ARG A 414 1.69 27.54 5.82
C ARG A 414 1.36 26.10 6.21
N GLN A 415 2.17 25.16 5.74
CA GLN A 415 2.08 23.73 6.06
C GLN A 415 3.45 23.08 6.07
N ARG A 416 3.63 22.10 6.96
CA ARG A 416 4.85 21.32 7.08
C ARG A 416 5.10 20.46 5.85
N ASP A 417 6.30 20.58 5.28
CA ASP A 417 6.87 19.58 4.38
C ASP A 417 7.33 18.39 5.22
N TRP A 418 6.71 17.23 5.00
CA TRP A 418 7.01 16.04 5.80
C TRP A 418 8.39 15.45 5.55
N LEU A 419 9.00 15.71 4.40
CA LEU A 419 10.32 15.17 4.07
C LEU A 419 11.42 15.95 4.79
N THR A 420 11.37 17.28 4.73
CA THR A 420 12.39 18.17 5.35
C THR A 420 12.08 18.51 6.80
N GLY A 421 10.80 18.45 7.19
CA GLY A 421 10.32 18.86 8.49
C GLY A 421 10.10 20.37 8.64
N ALA A 422 10.41 21.17 7.62
CA ALA A 422 10.25 22.62 7.63
C ALA A 422 8.84 23.03 7.16
N ASP A 423 8.33 24.15 7.70
CA ASP A 423 7.10 24.75 7.20
C ASP A 423 7.36 25.58 5.95
N SER A 424 6.50 25.42 4.93
CA SER A 424 6.56 26.19 3.68
C SER A 424 5.20 26.79 3.31
N PRO A 425 5.15 27.89 2.51
CA PRO A 425 3.91 28.49 2.02
C PRO A 425 3.09 27.55 1.14
N GLY A 426 1.77 27.74 1.06
CA GLY A 426 0.83 26.84 0.40
C GLY A 426 0.29 25.78 1.36
N ARG A 427 -0.91 26.00 1.91
CA ARG A 427 -1.62 25.02 2.72
C ARG A 427 -2.63 24.24 1.89
N TRP A 428 -2.50 22.92 1.92
CA TRP A 428 -3.43 21.97 1.34
C TRP A 428 -4.49 21.56 2.35
N LYS A 429 -5.74 21.50 1.89
CA LYS A 429 -6.87 20.91 2.62
C LYS A 429 -7.56 19.89 1.72
N GLU A 430 -7.79 18.71 2.27
CA GLU A 430 -8.59 17.65 1.65
C GLU A 430 -10.01 17.69 2.24
N ALA A 431 -11.02 17.67 1.38
CA ALA A 431 -12.40 17.40 1.72
C ALA A 431 -12.95 16.34 0.76
N ARG A 432 -14.05 15.69 1.13
CA ARG A 432 -14.64 14.61 0.32
C ARG A 432 -16.14 14.81 0.23
N SER A 433 -16.70 14.57 -0.95
CA SER A 433 -18.12 14.70 -1.21
C SER A 433 -18.84 13.40 -0.88
N TYR A 434 -18.47 12.29 -1.52
CA TYR A 434 -19.10 10.99 -1.27
C TYR A 434 -18.06 9.88 -1.23
N LEU A 435 -18.08 9.10 -0.14
CA LEU A 435 -17.39 7.83 -0.06
C LEU A 435 -18.44 6.73 0.04
N ARG A 436 -18.31 5.71 -0.80
CA ARG A 436 -19.20 4.56 -0.80
C ARG A 436 -18.41 3.27 -0.69
N PHE A 437 -19.04 2.25 -0.13
CA PHE A 437 -18.67 0.86 -0.35
C PHE A 437 -19.83 0.22 -1.08
N SER A 438 -19.53 -0.55 -2.11
CA SER A 438 -20.52 -1.34 -2.82
C SER A 438 -19.81 -2.48 -3.54
N ARG A 439 -20.60 -3.36 -4.15
CA ARG A 439 -20.09 -4.34 -5.11
C ARG A 439 -19.23 -3.63 -6.19
N PRO A 440 -18.08 -4.20 -6.56
CA PRO A 440 -17.24 -3.58 -7.57
C PRO A 440 -17.91 -3.58 -8.94
N ALA A 441 -17.84 -2.45 -9.64
CA ALA A 441 -17.97 -2.44 -11.09
C ALA A 441 -16.79 -3.21 -11.71
N LEU A 442 -17.00 -3.79 -12.88
CA LEU A 442 -15.98 -4.51 -13.63
C LEU A 442 -15.66 -3.76 -14.91
N GLY A 443 -14.43 -3.95 -15.39
CA GLY A 443 -13.99 -3.41 -16.66
C GLY A 443 -12.64 -3.97 -17.05
N ILE A 444 -12.04 -3.42 -18.11
CA ILE A 444 -10.85 -3.97 -18.73
C ILE A 444 -9.59 -3.29 -18.20
N ARG A 445 -8.60 -4.10 -17.83
CA ARG A 445 -7.25 -3.68 -17.46
C ARG A 445 -6.24 -4.20 -18.50
N ASP A 446 -5.40 -3.29 -19.00
CA ASP A 446 -4.37 -3.51 -20.02
C ASP A 446 -4.88 -4.21 -21.30
N ASN A 447 -6.13 -3.92 -21.68
CA ASN A 447 -6.81 -4.59 -22.81
C ASN A 447 -6.90 -6.12 -22.69
N LYS A 448 -6.65 -6.68 -21.50
CA LYS A 448 -6.48 -8.11 -21.29
C LYS A 448 -7.47 -8.66 -20.27
N ASP A 449 -7.35 -8.24 -19.02
CA ASP A 449 -8.07 -8.83 -17.90
C ASP A 449 -9.34 -8.04 -17.57
N ILE A 450 -10.39 -8.73 -17.13
CA ILE A 450 -11.57 -8.14 -16.49
C ILE A 450 -11.28 -8.05 -14.98
N TYR A 451 -11.41 -6.84 -14.42
CA TYR A 451 -10.96 -6.54 -13.06
C TYR A 451 -11.90 -5.58 -12.32
N PRO A 452 -12.00 -5.64 -10.98
CA PRO A 452 -12.67 -4.62 -10.18
C PRO A 452 -12.18 -3.19 -10.46
N LEU A 453 -13.13 -2.29 -10.63
CA LEU A 453 -12.89 -0.87 -10.88
C LEU A 453 -13.35 -0.01 -9.71
N SER A 454 -12.57 1.04 -9.44
CA SER A 454 -12.95 2.11 -8.54
C SER A 454 -12.56 3.47 -9.11
N PRO A 455 -13.39 4.51 -8.92
CA PRO A 455 -13.09 5.85 -9.37
C PRO A 455 -12.15 6.56 -8.40
N CYS A 456 -11.37 7.48 -8.94
CA CYS A 456 -10.62 8.49 -8.22
C CYS A 456 -10.90 9.84 -8.89
N GLN A 457 -11.92 10.53 -8.40
CA GLN A 457 -12.36 11.82 -8.91
C GLN A 457 -11.81 12.92 -7.99
N MET A 458 -10.96 13.79 -8.53
CA MET A 458 -10.32 14.87 -7.78
C MET A 458 -10.67 16.23 -8.39
N PHE A 459 -11.02 17.18 -7.54
CA PHE A 459 -11.29 18.57 -7.87
C PHE A 459 -10.27 19.44 -7.15
N ILE A 460 -9.40 20.11 -7.89
CA ILE A 460 -8.29 20.89 -7.37
C ILE A 460 -8.64 22.37 -7.51
N SER A 461 -8.75 23.08 -6.39
CA SER A 461 -9.03 24.51 -6.32
C SER A 461 -7.82 25.26 -5.77
N LEU A 462 -7.32 26.22 -6.55
CA LEU A 462 -6.13 26.99 -6.22
C LEU A 462 -6.50 28.42 -5.86
N PHE A 463 -5.86 28.95 -4.81
CA PHE A 463 -6.01 30.32 -4.34
C PHE A 463 -4.62 30.97 -4.26
N ASP A 464 -4.53 32.22 -4.70
CA ASP A 464 -3.28 32.99 -4.72
C ASP A 464 -2.93 33.61 -3.36
N GLU A 465 -1.91 34.46 -3.33
CA GLU A 465 -1.43 35.15 -2.11
C GLU A 465 -2.41 36.19 -1.57
N SER A 466 -3.37 36.63 -2.38
CA SER A 466 -4.48 37.51 -1.96
C SER A 466 -5.73 36.73 -1.54
N ASP A 467 -5.63 35.40 -1.50
CA ASP A 467 -6.75 34.48 -1.26
C ASP A 467 -7.82 34.49 -2.36
N GLY A 468 -7.46 34.95 -3.56
CA GLY A 468 -8.31 34.97 -4.75
C GLY A 468 -8.35 33.61 -5.46
N PHE A 469 -9.56 33.12 -5.76
CA PHE A 469 -9.75 31.85 -6.48
C PHE A 469 -9.23 31.93 -7.92
N GLN A 470 -8.33 31.02 -8.27
CA GLN A 470 -7.68 30.94 -9.58
C GLN A 470 -8.42 29.94 -10.47
N LYS A 471 -9.47 30.41 -11.15
CA LYS A 471 -10.31 29.56 -12.03
C LYS A 471 -9.49 28.84 -13.10
N ASP A 472 -8.62 29.57 -13.80
CA ASP A 472 -7.86 29.05 -14.96
C ASP A 472 -6.74 28.08 -14.57
N ARG A 473 -6.33 28.08 -13.29
CA ARG A 473 -5.34 27.16 -12.74
C ARG A 473 -5.97 26.02 -11.94
N SER A 474 -7.27 26.08 -11.69
CA SER A 474 -8.03 25.05 -11.00
C SER A 474 -8.54 24.02 -12.01
N PHE A 475 -8.50 22.74 -11.66
CA PHE A 475 -8.76 21.67 -12.61
C PHE A 475 -9.37 20.45 -11.93
N ARG A 476 -9.83 19.50 -12.74
CA ARG A 476 -10.37 18.21 -12.29
C ARG A 476 -9.59 17.06 -12.90
N VAL A 477 -9.46 15.98 -12.13
CA VAL A 477 -8.87 14.72 -12.57
C VAL A 477 -9.89 13.63 -12.33
N MET A 478 -10.42 13.07 -13.41
CA MET A 478 -11.39 11.97 -13.38
C MET A 478 -10.67 10.71 -13.84
N ASN A 479 -10.26 9.85 -12.89
CA ASN A 479 -9.40 8.71 -13.19
C ASN A 479 -10.03 7.39 -12.71
N LEU A 480 -10.03 6.37 -13.55
CA LEU A 480 -10.51 5.03 -13.20
C LEU A 480 -9.33 4.11 -12.85
N SER A 481 -9.41 3.40 -11.73
CA SER A 481 -8.35 2.51 -11.25
C SER A 481 -8.85 1.07 -11.15
N ALA A 482 -7.99 0.12 -11.51
CA ALA A 482 -8.22 -1.30 -11.33
C ALA A 482 -7.26 -1.87 -10.28
N PHE A 483 -7.76 -2.26 -9.12
CA PHE A 483 -6.95 -2.76 -8.00
C PHE A 483 -7.72 -3.77 -7.14
N ASP A 484 -6.97 -4.60 -6.42
CA ASP A 484 -7.53 -5.59 -5.50
C ASP A 484 -8.02 -4.89 -4.22
N PRO A 485 -9.33 -4.90 -3.91
CA PRO A 485 -9.86 -4.24 -2.73
C PRO A 485 -9.51 -4.94 -1.42
N HIS A 486 -8.94 -6.15 -1.45
CA HIS A 486 -8.68 -7.00 -0.27
C HIS A 486 -9.97 -7.27 0.52
N THR A 487 -11.01 -7.71 -0.19
CA THR A 487 -12.33 -8.05 0.38
C THR A 487 -12.78 -9.42 -0.12
N THR A 488 -11.81 -10.32 -0.32
CA THR A 488 -12.04 -11.64 -0.88
C THR A 488 -13.03 -12.42 -0.03
N ALA A 489 -14.07 -12.95 -0.66
CA ALA A 489 -15.07 -13.80 -0.05
C ALA A 489 -14.91 -15.24 -0.50
N ALA A 490 -15.28 -16.18 0.38
CA ALA A 490 -15.35 -17.60 0.05
C ALA A 490 -16.35 -17.87 -1.10
N ARG A 491 -17.46 -17.13 -1.15
CA ARG A 491 -18.46 -17.23 -2.23
C ARG A 491 -18.12 -16.24 -3.35
N SER A 492 -18.21 -16.70 -4.59
CA SER A 492 -18.15 -15.82 -5.76
C SER A 492 -19.47 -15.07 -5.96
N ARG A 493 -19.44 -14.06 -6.82
CA ARG A 493 -20.64 -13.39 -7.34
C ARG A 493 -21.57 -14.37 -8.05
N SER A 494 -22.85 -14.05 -8.06
CA SER A 494 -23.86 -14.79 -8.83
C SER A 494 -23.81 -14.43 -10.31
N CYS A 495 -24.33 -15.31 -11.18
CA CYS A 495 -24.47 -15.03 -12.60
C CYS A 495 -25.29 -13.75 -12.85
N VAL A 496 -26.39 -13.57 -12.11
CA VAL A 496 -27.29 -12.39 -12.25
C VAL A 496 -26.55 -11.10 -11.92
N GLU A 497 -25.74 -11.11 -10.86
CA GLU A 497 -24.94 -9.94 -10.48
C GLU A 497 -23.95 -9.54 -11.59
N CYS A 498 -23.33 -10.48 -12.28
CA CYS A 498 -22.40 -10.15 -13.37
C CYS A 498 -23.11 -9.80 -14.68
N HIS A 499 -24.22 -10.48 -15.00
CA HIS A 499 -24.83 -10.45 -16.33
C HIS A 499 -26.06 -9.56 -16.47
N GLN A 500 -26.66 -9.08 -15.38
CA GLN A 500 -27.85 -8.23 -15.45
C GLN A 500 -27.71 -6.94 -14.65
N ASP A 501 -26.65 -6.82 -13.85
CA ASP A 501 -26.54 -5.69 -12.97
C ASP A 501 -25.88 -4.45 -13.63
N PRO A 502 -26.58 -3.30 -13.70
CA PRO A 502 -26.03 -2.11 -14.34
C PRO A 502 -24.81 -1.52 -13.62
N LYS A 503 -24.73 -1.63 -12.28
CA LYS A 503 -23.58 -1.14 -11.53
C LYS A 503 -22.34 -1.97 -11.82
N VAL A 504 -22.49 -3.28 -11.89
CA VAL A 504 -21.38 -4.20 -12.19
C VAL A 504 -20.87 -4.01 -13.61
N LEU A 505 -21.77 -3.74 -14.56
CA LEU A 505 -21.45 -3.37 -15.94
C LEU A 505 -20.81 -1.97 -16.09
N GLY A 506 -20.81 -1.17 -15.03
CA GLY A 506 -20.26 0.18 -15.03
C GLY A 506 -21.20 1.25 -15.56
N LEU A 507 -22.51 0.99 -15.66
CA LEU A 507 -23.52 2.00 -16.02
C LEU A 507 -23.92 2.90 -14.84
N GLY A 508 -23.74 2.40 -13.61
CA GLY A 508 -24.10 3.07 -12.36
C GLY A 508 -25.21 2.33 -11.61
N GLU A 509 -25.52 2.78 -10.39
CA GLU A 509 -26.68 2.23 -9.67
C GLU A 509 -27.97 2.67 -10.35
N GLY A 510 -28.90 1.75 -10.56
CA GLY A 510 -30.15 2.02 -11.27
C GLY A 510 -30.88 0.76 -11.69
N ILE A 511 -31.87 0.95 -12.56
CA ILE A 511 -32.68 -0.12 -13.11
C ILE A 511 -32.34 -0.28 -14.58
N LEU A 512 -31.94 -1.48 -14.96
CA LEU A 512 -31.73 -1.88 -16.34
C LEU A 512 -32.90 -2.79 -16.77
N TYR A 513 -33.56 -2.42 -17.86
CA TYR A 513 -34.74 -3.15 -18.35
C TYR A 513 -34.83 -3.05 -19.87
N GLN A 514 -35.65 -3.90 -20.49
CA GLN A 514 -35.92 -3.83 -21.92
C GLN A 514 -37.21 -3.06 -22.21
N LYS A 515 -37.19 -2.23 -23.25
CA LYS A 515 -38.37 -1.54 -23.79
C LYS A 515 -38.30 -1.61 -25.32
N ALA A 516 -39.32 -2.21 -25.95
CA ALA A 516 -39.37 -2.42 -27.40
C ALA A 516 -38.09 -3.07 -27.97
N GLY A 517 -37.63 -4.15 -27.32
CA GLY A 517 -36.44 -4.91 -27.73
C GLY A 517 -35.09 -4.20 -27.50
N LYS A 518 -35.07 -3.03 -26.85
CA LYS A 518 -33.84 -2.28 -26.55
C LYS A 518 -33.62 -2.16 -25.06
N TRP A 519 -32.36 -2.32 -24.64
CA TRP A 519 -31.95 -2.04 -23.25
C TRP A 519 -32.07 -0.55 -22.94
N VAL A 520 -32.70 -0.25 -21.81
CA VAL A 520 -32.86 1.09 -21.25
C VAL A 520 -32.35 1.07 -19.82
N PHE A 521 -31.46 2.02 -19.51
CA PHE A 521 -30.95 2.23 -18.16
C PHE A 521 -31.56 3.49 -17.56
N ARG A 522 -32.13 3.36 -16.36
CA ARG A 522 -32.61 4.48 -15.56
C ARG A 522 -31.77 4.56 -14.28
N PRO A 523 -30.92 5.58 -14.10
CA PRO A 523 -30.09 5.70 -12.92
C PRO A 523 -30.94 5.97 -11.67
N THR A 524 -30.47 5.52 -10.50
CA THR A 524 -31.11 5.82 -9.21
C THR A 524 -30.99 7.29 -8.84
N TYR A 525 -29.94 7.96 -9.33
CA TYR A 525 -29.66 9.36 -9.03
C TYR A 525 -29.54 10.15 -10.34
N ASP A 526 -30.31 11.24 -10.44
CA ASP A 526 -30.23 12.20 -11.54
C ASP A 526 -29.25 13.34 -11.14
N PRO A 527 -28.06 13.41 -11.74
CA PRO A 527 -27.08 14.44 -11.43
C PRO A 527 -27.58 15.84 -11.80
N ILE A 528 -28.23 15.99 -12.96
CA ILE A 528 -28.65 17.31 -13.49
C ILE A 528 -29.73 17.89 -12.59
N ALA A 529 -30.75 17.09 -12.27
CA ALA A 529 -31.83 17.52 -11.37
C ALA A 529 -31.32 17.87 -9.96
N SER A 530 -30.17 17.29 -9.56
CA SER A 530 -29.53 17.54 -8.27
C SER A 530 -28.47 18.66 -8.31
N GLY A 531 -28.40 19.43 -9.40
CA GLY A 531 -27.49 20.57 -9.54
C GLY A 531 -26.04 20.20 -9.89
N LEU A 532 -25.76 18.95 -10.26
CA LEU A 532 -24.47 18.54 -10.81
C LEU A 532 -24.49 18.74 -12.34
N SER A 533 -23.41 19.30 -12.89
CA SER A 533 -23.25 19.50 -14.34
C SER A 533 -22.76 18.24 -15.08
N LEU A 534 -23.23 17.06 -14.65
CA LEU A 534 -22.88 15.76 -15.23
C LEU A 534 -24.05 15.18 -16.00
N SER A 535 -23.80 14.65 -17.20
CA SER A 535 -24.81 13.99 -18.03
C SER A 535 -25.10 12.53 -17.64
N HIS A 536 -24.39 12.01 -16.64
CA HIS A 536 -24.39 10.60 -16.23
C HIS A 536 -24.21 10.47 -14.71
N PRO A 537 -24.72 9.40 -14.08
CA PRO A 537 -24.58 9.20 -12.64
C PRO A 537 -23.11 9.18 -12.24
N LEU A 538 -22.80 9.72 -11.05
CA LEU A 538 -21.43 9.79 -10.52
C LEU A 538 -20.71 8.44 -10.47
N ASP A 539 -21.48 7.35 -10.31
CA ASP A 539 -21.03 5.98 -10.22
C ASP A 539 -21.13 5.16 -11.51
N GLY A 540 -21.52 5.81 -12.61
CA GLY A 540 -21.46 5.30 -13.98
C GLY A 540 -20.16 5.70 -14.67
N TYR A 541 -19.53 4.73 -15.34
CA TYR A 541 -18.25 4.86 -16.04
C TYR A 541 -18.40 4.73 -17.55
N ALA A 542 -19.47 4.11 -18.04
CA ALA A 542 -19.83 4.07 -19.45
C ALA A 542 -21.34 4.22 -19.67
N GLY A 543 -21.71 4.69 -20.86
CA GLY A 543 -23.09 4.61 -21.35
C GLY A 543 -23.44 3.20 -21.84
N LEU A 544 -24.74 2.95 -22.03
CA LEU A 544 -25.21 1.72 -22.67
C LEU A 544 -24.68 1.58 -24.10
N ASP A 545 -24.39 2.69 -24.77
CA ASP A 545 -23.74 2.76 -26.08
C ASP A 545 -22.23 2.40 -26.04
N GLY A 546 -21.69 2.09 -24.85
CA GLY A 546 -20.29 1.78 -24.64
C GLY A 546 -19.36 2.99 -24.62
N GLN A 547 -19.88 4.21 -24.68
CA GLN A 547 -19.06 5.41 -24.61
C GLN A 547 -18.51 5.58 -23.19
N PRO A 548 -17.18 5.65 -23.00
CA PRO A 548 -16.60 5.81 -21.68
C PRO A 548 -16.76 7.24 -21.18
N PHE A 549 -17.33 7.40 -19.99
CA PHE A 549 -17.34 8.68 -19.27
C PHE A 549 -16.03 8.92 -18.51
N GLN A 550 -15.34 7.85 -18.14
CA GLN A 550 -14.08 7.91 -17.40
C GLN A 550 -13.16 6.75 -17.77
N THR A 551 -11.87 7.02 -17.97
CA THR A 551 -10.84 6.02 -18.21
C THR A 551 -9.71 6.15 -17.19
N GLY A 552 -8.85 5.14 -17.14
CA GLY A 552 -7.63 5.16 -16.38
C GLY A 552 -6.51 5.92 -17.09
N TYR A 553 -5.46 6.21 -16.34
CA TYR A 553 -4.25 6.83 -16.87
C TYR A 553 -3.71 6.09 -18.11
N ARG A 554 -3.52 6.85 -19.21
CA ARG A 554 -3.12 6.37 -20.54
C ARG A 554 -4.00 5.23 -21.08
N GLU A 555 -5.29 5.24 -20.76
CA GLU A 555 -6.30 4.30 -21.24
C GLU A 555 -6.02 2.82 -20.91
N LYS A 556 -5.11 2.55 -19.97
CA LYS A 556 -4.79 1.19 -19.53
C LYS A 556 -5.90 0.56 -18.69
N VAL A 557 -6.87 1.34 -18.25
CA VAL A 557 -8.07 0.87 -17.57
C VAL A 557 -9.27 1.52 -18.24
N ARG A 558 -10.27 0.75 -18.61
CA ARG A 558 -11.50 1.27 -19.23
C ARG A 558 -12.73 0.48 -18.78
N PRO A 559 -13.92 1.09 -18.80
CA PRO A 559 -15.16 0.33 -18.71
C PRO A 559 -15.34 -0.59 -19.95
N PHE A 560 -16.38 -1.42 -19.92
CA PHE A 560 -16.77 -2.22 -21.07
C PHE A 560 -17.23 -1.33 -22.24
N ASN A 561 -16.92 -1.77 -23.46
CA ASN A 561 -17.47 -1.16 -24.66
C ASN A 561 -18.85 -1.76 -25.01
N ARG A 562 -19.46 -1.29 -26.10
CA ARG A 562 -20.80 -1.71 -26.52
C ARG A 562 -20.89 -3.22 -26.72
N ASP A 563 -19.98 -3.78 -27.52
CA ASP A 563 -19.99 -5.21 -27.86
C ASP A 563 -19.80 -6.08 -26.61
N GLU A 564 -18.95 -5.66 -25.68
CA GLU A 564 -18.73 -6.35 -24.41
C GLU A 564 -20.01 -6.31 -23.56
N ILE A 565 -20.66 -5.14 -23.43
CA ILE A 565 -21.93 -4.99 -22.70
C ILE A 565 -23.01 -5.87 -23.31
N ASP A 566 -23.21 -5.82 -24.63
CA ASP A 566 -24.25 -6.60 -25.32
C ASP A 566 -24.02 -8.11 -25.18
N ARG A 567 -22.75 -8.57 -25.24
CA ARG A 567 -22.42 -9.99 -25.01
C ARG A 567 -22.71 -10.43 -23.58
N ILE A 568 -22.37 -9.59 -22.59
CA ILE A 568 -22.62 -9.89 -21.18
C ILE A 568 -24.14 -9.96 -20.91
N LEU A 569 -24.89 -8.96 -21.37
CA LEU A 569 -26.35 -8.90 -21.21
C LEU A 569 -27.08 -10.01 -21.99
N GLY A 570 -26.53 -10.45 -23.13
CA GLY A 570 -27.11 -11.53 -23.92
C GLY A 570 -27.19 -12.87 -23.20
N VAL A 571 -26.38 -13.10 -22.18
CA VAL A 571 -26.49 -14.28 -21.29
C VAL A 571 -27.64 -14.12 -20.30
N GLY A 572 -27.93 -12.87 -19.89
CA GLY A 572 -28.92 -12.53 -18.88
C GLY A 572 -30.30 -13.13 -19.16
N THR A 573 -30.73 -13.21 -20.41
CA THR A 573 -32.03 -13.80 -20.80
C THR A 573 -32.17 -15.26 -20.39
N CYS A 574 -31.08 -16.02 -20.35
CA CYS A 574 -31.10 -17.44 -19.98
C CYS A 574 -31.12 -17.66 -18.46
N LEU A 575 -30.69 -16.67 -17.66
CA LEU A 575 -30.46 -16.84 -16.23
C LEU A 575 -31.73 -17.05 -15.40
N GLY A 576 -32.90 -16.68 -15.94
CA GLY A 576 -34.19 -16.95 -15.29
C GLY A 576 -34.49 -18.44 -15.16
N CYS A 577 -34.04 -19.25 -16.12
CA CYS A 577 -34.24 -20.71 -16.12
C CYS A 577 -32.96 -21.48 -15.77
N HIS A 578 -31.80 -20.90 -16.08
CA HIS A 578 -30.49 -21.54 -15.93
C HIS A 578 -29.63 -20.75 -14.94
N SER A 579 -29.71 -21.10 -13.65
CA SER A 579 -29.03 -20.36 -12.57
C SER A 579 -27.80 -21.09 -12.00
N GLY A 580 -27.60 -22.36 -12.34
CA GLY A 580 -26.47 -23.19 -11.89
C GLY A 580 -25.30 -23.20 -12.88
N TYR A 581 -24.08 -23.22 -12.36
CA TYR A 581 -22.86 -23.29 -13.19
C TYR A 581 -22.70 -24.62 -13.94
N ASP A 582 -23.32 -25.67 -13.44
CA ASP A 582 -23.29 -27.03 -13.98
C ASP A 582 -24.36 -27.29 -15.05
N ASP A 583 -25.19 -26.29 -15.35
CA ASP A 583 -26.25 -26.42 -16.34
C ASP A 583 -25.67 -26.78 -17.73
N PRO A 584 -26.19 -27.85 -18.40
CA PRO A 584 -25.70 -28.29 -19.68
C PRO A 584 -25.66 -27.21 -20.76
N ILE A 585 -26.50 -26.17 -20.69
CA ILE A 585 -26.52 -25.11 -21.70
C ILE A 585 -25.18 -24.39 -21.81
N TYR A 586 -24.38 -24.35 -20.73
CA TYR A 586 -23.11 -23.62 -20.67
C TYR A 586 -21.93 -24.39 -21.24
N ARG A 587 -22.07 -25.71 -21.50
CA ARG A 587 -21.00 -26.52 -22.10
C ARG A 587 -20.65 -26.03 -23.51
N ASP A 588 -21.67 -25.70 -24.31
CA ASP A 588 -21.54 -24.96 -25.56
C ASP A 588 -22.65 -23.92 -25.66
N PHE A 589 -22.44 -22.79 -24.96
CA PHE A 589 -23.43 -21.72 -24.90
C PHE A 589 -23.82 -21.17 -26.28
N GLN A 590 -22.90 -21.16 -27.25
CA GLN A 590 -23.22 -20.68 -28.60
C GLN A 590 -24.14 -21.64 -29.35
N ALA A 591 -23.92 -22.95 -29.23
CA ALA A 591 -24.83 -23.94 -29.79
C ALA A 591 -26.19 -23.92 -29.09
N SER A 592 -26.21 -23.83 -27.75
CA SER A 592 -27.45 -23.71 -26.96
C SER A 592 -28.25 -22.48 -27.35
N ARG A 593 -27.59 -21.32 -27.51
CA ARG A 593 -28.23 -20.07 -27.93
C ARG A 593 -28.82 -20.17 -29.34
N ARG A 594 -28.11 -20.78 -30.31
CA ARG A 594 -28.65 -21.01 -31.67
C ARG A 594 -29.90 -21.89 -31.62
N LYS A 595 -29.85 -23.00 -30.87
CA LYS A 595 -31.02 -23.88 -30.70
C LYS A 595 -32.22 -23.16 -30.08
N PHE A 596 -31.98 -22.26 -29.12
CA PHE A 596 -33.03 -21.46 -28.52
C PHE A 596 -33.60 -20.41 -29.50
N GLN A 597 -32.78 -19.85 -30.39
CA GLN A 597 -33.23 -18.83 -31.35
C GLN A 597 -33.91 -19.42 -32.61
N GLU A 598 -33.49 -20.61 -33.03
CA GLU A 598 -33.87 -21.21 -34.31
C GLU A 598 -34.76 -22.47 -34.14
N GLY A 599 -34.87 -22.98 -32.91
CA GLY A 599 -35.58 -24.23 -32.61
C GLY A 599 -37.09 -24.09 -32.70
N ALA A 600 -37.73 -24.94 -33.52
CA ALA A 600 -39.18 -25.04 -33.57
C ALA A 600 -39.75 -25.39 -32.19
N GLY A 601 -40.67 -24.56 -31.67
CA GLY A 601 -41.30 -24.77 -30.37
C GLY A 601 -40.52 -24.23 -29.16
N LEU A 602 -39.41 -23.50 -29.37
CA LEU A 602 -38.69 -22.81 -28.31
C LEU A 602 -38.67 -21.28 -28.53
N PRO A 603 -39.71 -20.53 -28.14
CA PRO A 603 -39.60 -19.10 -27.95
C PRO A 603 -39.73 -18.77 -26.46
N CYS A 604 -38.76 -18.05 -25.89
CA CYS A 604 -38.98 -17.28 -24.67
C CYS A 604 -38.42 -15.87 -24.84
N LEU A 605 -39.01 -15.09 -25.75
CA LEU A 605 -38.90 -13.63 -25.79
C LEU A 605 -40.16 -13.09 -26.49
N ASP A 606 -41.24 -12.90 -25.74
CA ASP A 606 -42.25 -11.87 -26.04
C ASP A 606 -41.93 -10.62 -25.21
#